data_AF-A0AAX3ARC5-F1
#
_entry.id   AF-A0AAX3ARC5-F1
#
_cell.length_a   1.000
_cell.length_b   1.000
_cell.length_c   1.000
_cell.angle_alpha   90.00
_cell.angle_beta   90.00
_cell.angle_gamma   90.00
#
_symmetry.space_group_name_H-M   'P 1'
#
loop_
_entity.id
_entity.type
_entity.pdbx_description
1 polymer ?
#
loop_
_entity_poly.entity_id
_entity_poly.type
_entity_poly.pdbx_seq_one_letter_code
_entity_poly.pdbx_strand_id
1 'polypeptide(L)'
;MTGSSRLGFRPGKTYYNAVLATMYIAVFVVIAGLVIANVFLPILSSPSSSQPAETGADSVATSTPTNPANRGQSTQSPSQDSLPTPSAEGLAQAESKATPTNTEFEKGFKQYINKNTNITIVSINTQGNVVYIEWVPNDMTTRAITEDIGYIAGAYDGLVSNGWGVKKLQGTVLNMDRQSQGTFQVKTQWVKQRQRGDISNKEVINRTMQTINSTPSVRSTTASN
;
A
#
# COMPACT_ATOMS: atom_id res chain seq x y z
N MET A 1 -29.50 8.11 59.16
CA MET A 1 -29.51 7.47 57.83
C MET A 1 -29.45 8.55 56.77
N THR A 2 -28.35 8.62 56.00
CA THR A 2 -28.28 9.04 54.57
C THR A 2 -26.80 9.07 54.16
N GLY A 3 -26.32 7.97 53.57
CA GLY A 3 -24.98 7.87 52.99
C GLY A 3 -25.01 8.28 51.52
N SER A 4 -24.33 9.36 51.18
CA SER A 4 -24.14 9.81 49.79
C SER A 4 -23.06 8.98 49.11
N SER A 5 -23.45 8.14 48.16
CA SER A 5 -22.51 7.44 47.27
C SER A 5 -22.10 8.37 46.14
N ARG A 6 -20.83 8.81 46.13
CA ARG A 6 -20.24 9.55 45.02
C ARG A 6 -19.86 8.55 43.90
N LEU A 7 -20.53 8.64 42.75
CA LEU A 7 -20.12 7.97 41.52
C LEU A 7 -18.78 8.55 41.05
N GLY A 8 -17.70 7.82 41.30
CA GLY A 8 -16.40 8.12 40.71
C GLY A 8 -16.40 7.76 39.23
N PHE A 9 -16.48 8.76 38.35
CA PHE A 9 -16.19 8.61 36.93
C PHE A 9 -14.69 8.32 36.77
N ARG A 10 -14.35 7.06 36.53
CA ARG A 10 -13.03 6.69 36.01
C ARG A 10 -13.04 6.88 34.49
N PRO A 11 -12.23 7.77 33.90
CA PRO A 11 -12.11 7.86 32.45
C PRO A 11 -11.44 6.58 31.94
N GLY A 12 -12.26 5.64 31.47
CA GLY A 12 -11.81 4.39 30.86
C GLY A 12 -11.21 4.63 29.48
N LYS A 13 -10.26 3.76 29.12
CA LYS A 13 -9.48 3.68 27.87
C LYS A 13 -10.31 3.71 26.55
N THR A 14 -11.63 3.79 26.63
CA THR A 14 -12.58 3.85 25.51
C THR A 14 -12.42 5.12 24.67
N TYR A 15 -12.06 6.25 25.28
CA TYR A 15 -11.94 7.54 24.58
C TYR A 15 -10.82 7.57 23.54
N TYR A 16 -9.70 6.87 23.80
CA TYR A 16 -8.57 6.87 22.87
C TYR A 16 -8.86 6.11 21.56
N ASN A 17 -9.61 5.00 21.63
CA ASN A 17 -9.97 4.23 20.43
C ASN A 17 -11.01 4.95 19.57
N ALA A 18 -11.92 5.71 20.18
CA ALA A 18 -12.92 6.49 19.45
C ALA A 18 -12.27 7.66 18.69
N VAL A 19 -11.31 8.36 19.29
CA VAL A 19 -10.60 9.48 18.65
C VAL A 19 -9.67 8.99 17.52
N LEU A 20 -9.00 7.85 17.69
CA LEU A 20 -8.21 7.26 16.60
C LEU A 20 -9.12 6.85 15.42
N ALA A 21 -10.24 6.19 15.70
CA ALA A 21 -11.16 5.72 14.66
C ALA A 21 -11.74 6.87 13.82
N THR A 22 -12.11 7.99 14.44
CA THR A 22 -12.63 9.16 13.71
C THR A 22 -11.55 9.86 12.87
N MET A 23 -10.30 9.91 13.35
CA MET A 23 -9.18 10.43 12.55
C MET A 23 -8.93 9.62 11.27
N TYR A 24 -8.96 8.29 11.33
CA TYR A 24 -8.75 7.44 10.15
C TYR A 24 -9.90 7.54 9.13
N ILE A 25 -11.14 7.69 9.60
CA ILE A 25 -12.31 7.87 8.72
C ILE A 25 -12.22 9.19 7.95
N ALA A 26 -11.80 10.29 8.60
CA ALA A 26 -11.67 11.60 7.95
C ALA A 26 -10.60 11.60 6.84
N VAL A 27 -9.45 10.96 7.07
CA VAL A 27 -8.39 10.82 6.06
C VAL A 27 -8.88 9.99 4.87
N PHE A 28 -9.68 8.94 5.12
CA PHE A 28 -10.20 8.06 4.07
C PHE A 28 -11.23 8.74 3.15
N VAL A 29 -12.11 9.59 3.71
CA VAL A 29 -13.11 10.35 2.93
C VAL A 29 -12.43 11.37 2.00
N VAL A 30 -11.35 12.03 2.45
CA VAL A 30 -10.59 12.97 1.62
C VAL A 30 -9.91 12.26 0.45
N ILE A 31 -9.33 11.07 0.67
CA ILE A 31 -8.67 10.30 -0.39
C ILE A 31 -9.69 9.71 -1.38
N ALA A 32 -10.80 9.14 -0.90
CA ALA A 32 -11.84 8.61 -1.77
C ALA A 32 -12.53 9.70 -2.60
N GLY A 33 -12.77 10.89 -2.03
CA GLY A 33 -13.32 12.04 -2.74
C GLY A 33 -12.42 12.57 -3.86
N LEU A 34 -11.09 12.56 -3.67
CA LEU A 34 -10.14 13.03 -4.68
C LEU A 34 -10.08 12.12 -5.92
N VAL A 35 -10.39 10.83 -5.77
CA VAL A 35 -10.36 9.84 -6.87
C VAL A 35 -11.59 9.98 -7.77
N ILE A 36 -12.76 10.36 -7.23
CA ILE A 36 -14.00 10.47 -8.01
C ILE A 36 -13.99 11.72 -8.91
N ALA A 37 -13.33 12.81 -8.51
CA ALA A 37 -13.28 14.04 -9.30
C ALA A 37 -12.44 13.95 -10.58
N ASN A 38 -11.50 12.99 -10.68
CA ASN A 38 -10.59 12.87 -11.82
C ASN A 38 -11.05 11.90 -12.93
N VAL A 39 -12.19 11.23 -12.78
CA VAL A 39 -12.70 10.25 -13.76
C VAL A 39 -13.73 10.87 -14.74
N PHE A 40 -14.16 12.11 -14.52
CA PHE A 40 -15.19 12.77 -15.34
C PHE A 40 -14.72 14.11 -15.92
N LEU A 41 -13.80 14.04 -16.89
CA LEU A 41 -13.68 15.08 -17.91
C LEU A 41 -13.72 14.41 -19.30
N PRO A 42 -14.80 14.56 -20.07
CA PRO A 42 -14.82 14.10 -21.46
C PRO A 42 -13.98 15.05 -22.32
N ILE A 43 -12.88 14.55 -22.85
CA ILE A 43 -12.07 15.25 -23.87
C ILE A 43 -12.82 15.14 -25.20
N LEU A 44 -13.67 16.12 -25.49
CA LEU A 44 -14.15 16.41 -26.84
C LEU A 44 -13.14 17.34 -27.51
N SER A 45 -12.32 16.83 -28.43
CA SER A 45 -11.75 17.55 -29.59
C SER A 45 -11.02 16.58 -30.51
N SER A 46 -11.61 16.34 -31.68
CA SER A 46 -11.05 15.59 -32.81
C SER A 46 -10.03 16.46 -33.60
N PRO A 47 -9.32 15.90 -34.62
CA PRO A 47 -7.97 16.28 -34.97
C PRO A 47 -7.91 17.44 -35.99
N SER A 48 -6.90 18.29 -35.85
CA SER A 48 -6.39 19.07 -36.98
C SER A 48 -4.94 19.42 -36.70
N SER A 49 -4.02 18.82 -37.44
CA SER A 49 -2.68 19.38 -37.59
C SER A 49 -2.23 19.17 -39.01
N SER A 50 -2.48 20.22 -39.79
CA SER A 50 -1.90 20.48 -41.09
C SER A 50 -0.39 20.62 -40.93
N GLN A 51 0.34 19.85 -41.74
CA GLN A 51 1.76 20.00 -42.01
C GLN A 51 2.07 21.38 -42.61
N PRO A 52 3.19 22.00 -42.21
CA PRO A 52 4.09 22.61 -43.19
C PRO A 52 5.53 22.09 -42.95
N ALA A 53 6.13 21.43 -43.94
CA ALA A 53 6.99 22.04 -44.97
C ALA A 53 8.32 22.53 -44.38
N GLU A 54 9.34 21.68 -44.56
CA GLU A 54 10.75 21.99 -44.37
C GLU A 54 11.16 23.18 -45.24
N THR A 55 11.92 24.11 -44.67
CA THR A 55 12.88 24.92 -45.44
C THR A 55 13.99 25.35 -44.50
N GLY A 56 15.21 24.88 -44.78
CA GLY A 56 16.40 25.26 -44.04
C GLY A 56 16.89 26.67 -44.40
N ALA A 57 17.65 27.26 -43.48
CA ALA A 57 18.77 28.17 -43.79
C ALA A 57 19.60 28.42 -42.52
N ASP A 58 20.91 28.51 -42.74
CA ASP A 58 22.00 28.77 -41.81
C ASP A 58 21.78 29.92 -40.80
N SER A 59 22.38 29.81 -39.60
CA SER A 59 23.39 30.78 -39.16
C SER A 59 24.03 30.44 -37.80
N VAL A 60 25.34 30.64 -37.79
CA VAL A 60 26.33 30.51 -36.72
C VAL A 60 26.10 31.48 -35.56
N ALA A 61 26.19 31.01 -34.31
CA ALA A 61 26.78 31.78 -33.20
C ALA A 61 27.10 30.87 -32.00
N THR A 62 28.40 30.58 -31.84
CA THR A 62 29.03 30.13 -30.59
C THR A 62 28.89 31.20 -29.51
N SER A 63 28.51 30.83 -28.28
CA SER A 63 28.90 31.56 -27.05
C SER A 63 28.66 30.71 -25.79
N THR A 64 29.78 30.29 -25.19
CA THR A 64 29.92 29.78 -23.83
C THR A 64 29.91 30.94 -22.81
N PRO A 65 29.46 30.72 -21.57
CA PRO A 65 30.11 31.36 -20.42
C PRO A 65 30.43 30.30 -19.35
N THR A 66 31.69 29.92 -19.13
CA THR A 66 32.73 30.58 -18.31
C THR A 66 32.33 30.78 -16.84
N ASN A 67 32.77 29.80 -16.04
CA ASN A 67 32.98 29.86 -14.60
C ASN A 67 34.16 30.80 -14.27
N PRO A 68 34.15 31.49 -13.11
CA PRO A 68 35.40 31.72 -12.39
C PRO A 68 35.34 31.24 -10.93
N ALA A 69 36.38 30.48 -10.59
CA ALA A 69 36.74 30.10 -9.24
C ALA A 69 37.29 31.29 -8.42
N ASN A 70 37.09 31.25 -7.10
CA ASN A 70 37.93 31.90 -6.07
C ASN A 70 37.70 31.10 -4.76
N ARG A 71 38.57 30.21 -4.27
CA ARG A 71 39.94 30.30 -3.71
C ARG A 71 40.01 30.95 -2.31
N GLY A 72 40.36 30.11 -1.33
CA GLY A 72 40.95 30.45 -0.01
C GLY A 72 39.92 30.88 1.04
N GLN A 73 40.03 30.54 2.34
CA GLN A 73 41.19 30.15 3.12
C GLN A 73 40.73 29.61 4.50
N SER A 74 41.39 28.57 5.00
CA SER A 74 41.23 27.98 6.34
C SER A 74 41.46 28.97 7.49
N THR A 75 40.82 28.77 8.66
CA THR A 75 41.48 28.61 9.98
C THR A 75 40.50 28.36 11.15
N GLN A 76 40.77 27.26 11.88
CA GLN A 76 40.79 27.08 13.35
C GLN A 76 39.61 27.47 14.28
N SER A 77 39.10 26.43 14.96
CA SER A 77 38.58 26.40 16.35
C SER A 77 39.72 26.71 17.37
N PRO A 78 39.54 27.09 18.66
CA PRO A 78 38.52 26.59 19.61
C PRO A 78 38.00 27.57 20.72
N SER A 79 36.98 27.14 21.47
CA SER A 79 36.74 27.30 22.94
C SER A 79 35.23 27.17 23.21
N GLN A 80 34.77 26.02 23.72
CA GLN A 80 34.45 25.77 25.14
C GLN A 80 33.57 26.85 25.77
N ASP A 81 32.26 26.58 25.82
CA ASP A 81 31.45 27.00 26.94
C ASP A 81 30.51 25.86 27.35
N SER A 82 30.48 25.60 28.65
CA SER A 82 29.88 24.41 29.25
C SER A 82 28.39 24.63 29.45
N LEU A 83 27.53 23.81 28.84
CA LEU A 83 26.13 23.69 29.22
C LEU A 83 25.87 22.32 29.90
N PRO A 84 25.00 22.29 30.92
CA PRO A 84 24.99 21.25 31.94
C PRO A 84 24.54 19.90 31.40
N THR A 85 25.28 18.87 31.81
CA THR A 85 24.88 17.47 31.75
C THR A 85 23.51 17.29 32.43
N PRO A 86 22.45 16.85 31.72
CA PRO A 86 21.29 16.33 32.41
C PRO A 86 21.68 14.99 33.03
N SER A 87 21.53 14.91 34.36
CA SER A 87 21.70 13.72 35.16
C SER A 87 21.07 12.49 34.52
N ALA A 88 21.85 11.41 34.52
CA ALA A 88 21.40 10.06 34.24
C ALA A 88 20.46 9.59 35.36
N GLU A 89 19.18 9.91 35.27
CA GLU A 89 18.13 9.34 36.12
C GLU A 89 16.82 9.29 35.32
N GLY A 90 16.48 8.09 34.87
CA GLY A 90 15.23 7.83 34.14
C GLY A 90 15.44 7.27 32.73
N LEU A 91 16.25 6.22 32.56
CA LEU A 91 16.14 5.39 31.36
C LEU A 91 14.82 4.62 31.43
N ALA A 92 13.84 5.25 30.79
CA ALA A 92 12.63 4.69 30.22
C ALA A 92 12.65 3.16 30.17
N GLN A 93 11.71 2.57 30.89
CA GLN A 93 11.16 1.26 30.58
C GLN A 93 10.54 1.36 29.17
N ALA A 94 11.37 1.20 28.14
CA ALA A 94 10.92 0.98 26.79
C ALA A 94 10.15 -0.33 26.83
N GLU A 95 8.82 -0.26 26.89
CA GLU A 95 7.96 -1.39 26.56
C GLU A 95 8.43 -1.88 25.19
N SER A 96 9.16 -3.01 25.20
CA SER A 96 9.53 -3.73 23.99
C SER A 96 8.23 -4.20 23.35
N LYS A 97 7.68 -3.38 22.47
CA LYS A 97 6.54 -3.74 21.64
C LYS A 97 6.99 -4.93 20.81
N ALA A 98 6.53 -6.12 21.20
CA ALA A 98 6.88 -7.35 20.51
C ALA A 98 6.63 -7.19 19.01
N THR A 99 7.60 -7.60 18.19
CA THR A 99 7.45 -7.63 16.74
C THR A 99 6.29 -8.57 16.39
N PRO A 100 5.30 -8.13 15.61
CA PRO A 100 4.18 -8.99 15.24
C PRO A 100 4.66 -10.24 14.48
N THR A 101 4.05 -11.36 14.81
CA THR A 101 4.23 -12.65 14.15
C THR A 101 3.48 -12.73 12.82
N ASN A 102 3.85 -13.67 11.95
CA ASN A 102 3.11 -13.92 10.70
C ASN A 102 1.63 -14.21 10.96
N THR A 103 1.31 -15.00 11.99
CA THR A 103 -0.06 -15.31 12.38
C THR A 103 -0.87 -14.05 12.73
N GLU A 104 -0.26 -13.06 13.37
CA GLU A 104 -0.92 -11.79 13.68
C GLU A 104 -1.17 -10.96 12.42
N PHE A 105 -0.22 -10.91 11.50
CA PHE A 105 -0.42 -10.27 10.19
C PHE A 105 -1.52 -10.95 9.38
N GLU A 106 -1.53 -12.28 9.32
CA GLU A 106 -2.55 -13.07 8.63
C GLU A 106 -3.96 -12.84 9.20
N LYS A 107 -4.07 -12.80 10.53
CA LYS A 107 -5.32 -12.47 11.22
C LYS A 107 -5.75 -11.03 10.89
N GLY A 108 -4.83 -10.08 10.92
CA GLY A 108 -5.08 -8.70 10.53
C GLY A 108 -5.56 -8.57 9.08
N PHE A 109 -4.95 -9.31 8.16
CA PHE A 109 -5.36 -9.37 6.76
C PHE A 109 -6.82 -9.84 6.62
N LYS A 110 -7.14 -11.00 7.20
CA LYS A 110 -8.50 -11.57 7.17
C LYS A 110 -9.53 -10.62 7.79
N GLN A 111 -9.21 -10.02 8.93
CA GLN A 111 -10.11 -9.06 9.59
C GLN A 111 -10.34 -7.82 8.72
N TYR A 112 -9.30 -7.29 8.08
CA TYR A 112 -9.43 -6.15 7.19
C TYR A 112 -10.33 -6.47 5.99
N ILE A 113 -10.09 -7.59 5.31
CA ILE A 113 -10.87 -7.98 4.13
C ILE A 113 -12.34 -8.20 4.51
N ASN A 114 -12.61 -8.99 5.56
CA ASN A 114 -13.98 -9.29 5.98
C ASN A 114 -14.76 -8.07 6.47
N LYS A 115 -14.08 -7.05 7.00
CA LYS A 115 -14.72 -5.82 7.49
C LYS A 115 -15.07 -4.85 6.35
N ASN A 116 -14.26 -4.83 5.29
CA ASN A 116 -14.35 -3.79 4.26
C ASN A 116 -14.88 -4.30 2.91
N THR A 117 -15.00 -5.62 2.75
CA THR A 117 -15.37 -6.25 1.48
C THR A 117 -16.26 -7.47 1.75
N ASN A 118 -16.93 -7.95 0.70
CA ASN A 118 -17.67 -9.21 0.75
C ASN A 118 -16.80 -10.42 0.33
N ILE A 119 -15.48 -10.26 0.20
CA ILE A 119 -14.59 -11.32 -0.31
C ILE A 119 -14.51 -12.45 0.70
N THR A 120 -14.75 -13.69 0.24
CA THR A 120 -14.63 -14.87 1.11
C THR A 120 -13.21 -15.44 1.04
N ILE A 121 -12.40 -15.14 2.04
CA ILE A 121 -11.06 -15.75 2.20
C ILE A 121 -11.23 -17.18 2.71
N VAL A 122 -10.88 -18.16 1.88
CA VAL A 122 -10.90 -19.59 2.21
C VAL A 122 -9.69 -19.95 3.06
N SER A 123 -8.50 -19.54 2.63
CA SER A 123 -7.25 -19.81 3.33
C SER A 123 -6.27 -18.64 3.25
N ILE A 124 -5.45 -18.51 4.28
CA ILE A 124 -4.26 -17.66 4.28
C ILE A 124 -3.18 -18.41 5.04
N ASN A 125 -1.97 -18.42 4.51
CA ASN A 125 -0.82 -19.02 5.15
C ASN A 125 0.47 -18.40 4.63
N THR A 126 1.42 -18.13 5.52
CA THR A 126 2.77 -17.70 5.17
C THR A 126 3.74 -18.86 5.20
N GLN A 127 4.37 -19.16 4.07
CA GLN A 127 5.45 -20.15 3.98
C GLN A 127 6.75 -19.46 3.57
N GLY A 128 7.73 -19.46 4.47
CA GLY A 128 8.96 -18.70 4.29
C GLY A 128 8.66 -17.21 4.09
N ASN A 129 8.99 -16.70 2.89
CA ASN A 129 8.82 -15.28 2.54
C ASN A 129 7.63 -15.04 1.59
N VAL A 130 6.68 -15.96 1.50
CA VAL A 130 5.53 -15.84 0.59
C VAL A 130 4.24 -16.01 1.38
N VAL A 131 3.30 -15.10 1.19
CA VAL A 131 1.93 -15.21 1.70
C VAL A 131 1.08 -15.83 0.60
N TYR A 132 0.43 -16.94 0.91
CA TYR A 132 -0.53 -17.58 0.03
C TYR A 132 -1.94 -17.25 0.53
N ILE A 133 -2.80 -16.82 -0.39
CA ILE A 133 -4.23 -16.66 -0.12
C ILE A 133 -5.06 -17.39 -1.16
N GLU A 134 -6.16 -17.96 -0.70
CA GLU A 134 -7.20 -18.52 -1.56
C GLU A 134 -8.51 -17.86 -1.20
N TRP A 135 -9.26 -17.45 -2.22
CA TRP A 135 -10.55 -16.81 -2.00
C TRP A 135 -11.57 -17.20 -3.07
N VAL A 136 -12.84 -17.05 -2.71
CA VAL A 136 -13.97 -17.17 -3.63
C VAL A 136 -14.57 -15.77 -3.82
N PRO A 137 -14.61 -15.25 -5.06
CA PRO A 137 -15.25 -13.97 -5.34
C PRO A 137 -16.76 -14.14 -5.28
N ASN A 138 -17.50 -13.07 -4.96
CA ASN A 138 -18.96 -13.13 -4.95
C ASN A 138 -19.56 -13.24 -6.35
N ASP A 139 -18.85 -12.72 -7.33
CA ASP A 139 -19.20 -12.78 -8.74
C ASP A 139 -17.95 -13.20 -9.54
N MET A 140 -18.14 -14.09 -10.49
CA MET A 140 -17.09 -14.64 -11.36
C MET A 140 -16.80 -13.77 -12.58
N THR A 141 -17.41 -12.59 -12.68
CA THR A 141 -17.06 -11.61 -13.72
C THR A 141 -15.62 -11.11 -13.57
N THR A 142 -14.94 -10.87 -14.70
CA THR A 142 -13.59 -10.32 -14.73
C THR A 142 -13.48 -9.00 -13.94
N ARG A 143 -14.54 -8.18 -13.99
CA ARG A 143 -14.62 -6.93 -13.25
C ARG A 143 -14.58 -7.16 -11.74
N ALA A 144 -15.46 -8.02 -11.21
CA ALA A 144 -15.51 -8.32 -9.78
C ALA A 144 -14.18 -8.91 -9.28
N ILE A 145 -13.59 -9.85 -10.03
CA ILE A 145 -12.28 -10.44 -9.69
C ILE A 145 -11.18 -9.35 -9.66
N THR A 146 -11.20 -8.41 -10.61
CA THR A 146 -10.22 -7.32 -10.66
C THR A 146 -10.37 -6.38 -9.47
N GLU A 147 -11.61 -6.05 -9.10
CA GLU A 147 -11.92 -5.23 -7.91
C GLU A 147 -11.42 -5.93 -6.63
N ASP A 148 -11.68 -7.24 -6.49
CA ASP A 148 -11.23 -8.06 -5.37
C ASP A 148 -9.69 -8.08 -5.25
N ILE A 149 -8.99 -8.29 -6.36
CA ILE A 149 -7.52 -8.21 -6.42
C ILE A 149 -7.03 -6.85 -5.93
N GLY A 150 -7.72 -5.76 -6.29
CA GLY A 150 -7.41 -4.41 -5.84
C GLY A 150 -7.49 -4.27 -4.31
N TYR A 151 -8.58 -4.74 -3.71
CA TYR A 151 -8.76 -4.73 -2.24
C TYR A 151 -7.69 -5.57 -1.53
N ILE A 152 -7.39 -6.74 -2.07
CA ILE A 152 -6.40 -7.67 -1.54
C ILE A 152 -4.99 -7.09 -1.61
N ALA A 153 -4.62 -6.49 -2.74
CA ALA A 153 -3.35 -5.80 -2.91
C ALA A 153 -3.23 -4.61 -1.95
N GLY A 154 -4.32 -3.85 -1.75
CA GLY A 154 -4.37 -2.74 -0.78
C GLY A 154 -4.23 -3.19 0.67
N ALA A 155 -4.91 -4.27 1.06
CA ALA A 155 -4.78 -4.86 2.39
C ALA A 155 -3.33 -5.33 2.64
N TYR A 156 -2.73 -5.97 1.63
CA TYR A 156 -1.34 -6.42 1.68
C TYR A 156 -0.36 -5.26 1.83
N ASP A 157 -0.56 -4.16 1.09
CA ASP A 157 0.24 -2.94 1.18
C ASP A 157 0.23 -2.33 2.60
N GLY A 158 -0.95 -2.27 3.23
CA GLY A 158 -1.07 -1.81 4.62
C GLY A 158 -0.25 -2.65 5.60
N LEU A 159 -0.25 -3.97 5.44
CA LEU A 159 0.50 -4.87 6.35
C LEU A 159 2.01 -4.86 6.08
N VAL A 160 2.44 -4.74 4.82
CA VAL A 160 3.85 -4.51 4.48
C VAL A 160 4.34 -3.20 5.09
N SER A 161 3.53 -2.13 5.04
CA SER A 161 3.84 -0.85 5.71
C SER A 161 4.04 -1.03 7.22
N ASN A 162 3.28 -1.94 7.83
CA ASN A 162 3.36 -2.28 9.25
C ASN A 162 4.48 -3.27 9.61
N GLY A 163 5.40 -3.55 8.67
CA GLY A 163 6.58 -4.36 8.92
C GLY A 163 6.45 -5.85 8.58
N TRP A 164 5.42 -6.26 7.82
CA TRP A 164 5.33 -7.66 7.40
C TRP A 164 6.48 -8.01 6.44
N GLY A 165 7.46 -8.78 6.94
CA GLY A 165 8.74 -9.06 6.30
C GLY A 165 8.74 -10.07 5.15
N VAL A 166 7.68 -10.16 4.36
CA VAL A 166 7.53 -11.11 3.25
C VAL A 166 8.03 -10.53 1.92
N LYS A 167 8.34 -11.38 0.93
CA LYS A 167 8.81 -11.00 -0.42
C LYS A 167 7.67 -10.77 -1.41
N LYS A 168 6.57 -11.52 -1.29
CA LYS A 168 5.39 -11.39 -2.14
C LYS A 168 4.16 -12.01 -1.50
N LEU A 169 3.00 -11.59 -1.98
CA LEU A 169 1.73 -12.29 -1.86
C LEU A 169 1.46 -13.04 -3.17
N GLN A 170 0.96 -14.26 -3.08
CA GLN A 170 0.43 -15.04 -4.17
C GLN A 170 -1.00 -15.41 -3.85
N GLY A 171 -1.93 -15.00 -4.68
CA GLY A 171 -3.34 -15.31 -4.48
C GLY A 171 -3.88 -16.23 -5.57
N THR A 172 -4.80 -17.09 -5.16
CA THR A 172 -5.51 -18.03 -6.01
C THR A 172 -7.00 -17.71 -5.94
N VAL A 173 -7.60 -17.43 -7.10
CA VAL A 173 -9.05 -17.29 -7.23
C VAL A 173 -9.67 -18.68 -7.41
N LEU A 174 -10.65 -18.99 -6.58
CA LEU A 174 -11.40 -20.24 -6.59
C LEU A 174 -12.83 -19.97 -7.08
N ASN A 175 -13.44 -20.95 -7.76
CA ASN A 175 -14.88 -20.96 -7.99
C ASN A 175 -15.65 -21.48 -6.75
N MET A 176 -16.98 -21.56 -6.84
CA MET A 176 -17.84 -22.05 -5.76
C MET A 176 -17.55 -23.52 -5.37
N ASP A 177 -17.07 -24.33 -6.32
CA ASP A 177 -16.64 -25.72 -6.10
C ASP A 177 -15.20 -25.83 -5.57
N ARG A 178 -14.58 -24.70 -5.21
CA ARG A 178 -13.19 -24.58 -4.73
C ARG A 178 -12.13 -25.01 -5.74
N GLN A 179 -12.45 -24.98 -7.03
CA GLN A 179 -11.49 -25.22 -8.11
C GLN A 179 -10.78 -23.92 -8.49
N SER A 180 -9.45 -24.00 -8.63
CA SER A 180 -8.61 -22.87 -9.06
C SER A 180 -8.99 -22.41 -10.46
N GLN A 181 -9.25 -21.11 -10.61
CA GLN A 181 -9.54 -20.44 -11.88
C GLN A 181 -8.35 -19.60 -12.36
N GLY A 182 -7.47 -19.23 -11.44
CA GLY A 182 -6.25 -18.51 -11.77
C GLY A 182 -5.45 -18.12 -10.53
N THR A 183 -4.25 -17.63 -10.78
CA THR A 183 -3.34 -17.12 -9.75
C THR A 183 -2.77 -15.78 -10.16
N PHE A 184 -2.43 -14.94 -9.19
CA PHE A 184 -1.72 -13.68 -9.40
C PHE A 184 -0.72 -13.46 -8.26
N GLN A 185 0.15 -12.46 -8.42
CA GLN A 185 1.19 -12.13 -7.46
C GLN A 185 1.27 -10.63 -7.24
N VAL A 186 1.48 -10.23 -5.99
CA VAL A 186 1.83 -8.85 -5.59
C VAL A 186 3.20 -8.89 -4.94
N LYS A 187 4.22 -8.29 -5.57
CA LYS A 187 5.57 -8.25 -4.99
C LYS A 187 5.68 -7.13 -3.96
N THR A 188 6.29 -7.42 -2.82
CA THR A 188 6.62 -6.42 -1.78
C THR A 188 7.44 -5.26 -2.35
N GLN A 189 8.30 -5.54 -3.34
CA GLN A 189 9.08 -4.49 -4.00
C GLN A 189 8.20 -3.42 -4.66
N TRP A 190 7.10 -3.81 -5.31
CA TRP A 190 6.19 -2.86 -5.96
C TRP A 190 5.45 -2.02 -4.92
N VAL A 191 5.00 -2.67 -3.85
CA VAL A 191 4.37 -2.02 -2.70
C VAL A 191 5.33 -0.99 -2.09
N LYS A 192 6.60 -1.34 -1.86
CA LYS A 192 7.62 -0.42 -1.34
C LYS A 192 7.93 0.73 -2.30
N GLN A 193 7.98 0.48 -3.61
CA GLN A 193 8.12 1.54 -4.63
C GLN A 193 6.96 2.52 -4.55
N ARG A 194 5.72 2.03 -4.42
CA ARG A 194 4.51 2.85 -4.27
C ARG A 194 4.53 3.68 -2.98
N GLN A 195 4.91 3.07 -1.85
CA GLN A 195 5.03 3.76 -0.56
C GLN A 195 6.04 4.91 -0.58
N ARG A 196 7.11 4.79 -1.38
CA ARG A 196 8.09 5.87 -1.60
C ARG A 196 7.65 6.91 -2.63
N GLY A 197 6.56 6.66 -3.36
CA GLY A 197 6.10 7.51 -4.46
C GLY A 197 6.77 7.21 -5.81
N ASP A 198 7.59 6.17 -5.93
CA ASP A 198 8.29 5.80 -7.18
C ASP A 198 7.30 5.32 -8.26
N ILE A 199 6.18 4.70 -7.86
CA ILE A 199 5.11 4.25 -8.74
C ILE A 199 3.74 4.56 -8.15
N SER A 200 2.72 4.68 -8.99
CA SER A 200 1.35 4.92 -8.54
C SER A 200 0.65 3.64 -8.06
N ASN A 201 -0.47 3.79 -7.34
CA ASN A 201 -1.34 2.65 -6.99
C ASN A 201 -1.82 1.91 -8.26
N LYS A 202 -2.14 2.66 -9.32
CA LYS A 202 -2.55 2.11 -10.62
C LYS A 202 -1.46 1.21 -11.20
N GLU A 203 -0.20 1.62 -11.09
CA GLU A 203 0.94 0.83 -11.57
C GLU A 203 1.13 -0.48 -10.78
N VAL A 204 0.93 -0.47 -9.46
CA VAL A 204 0.93 -1.71 -8.65
C VAL A 204 -0.16 -2.68 -9.13
N ILE A 205 -1.39 -2.18 -9.33
CA ILE A 205 -2.49 -3.01 -9.81
C ILE A 205 -2.19 -3.52 -11.22
N ASN A 206 -1.75 -2.67 -12.15
CA ASN A 206 -1.39 -3.10 -13.51
C ASN A 206 -0.36 -4.22 -13.52
N ARG A 207 0.73 -4.09 -12.75
CA ARG A 207 1.74 -5.15 -12.62
C ARG A 207 1.18 -6.42 -12.00
N THR A 208 0.27 -6.29 -11.04
CA THR A 208 -0.43 -7.43 -10.43
C THR A 208 -1.28 -8.15 -11.46
N MET A 209 -2.08 -7.43 -12.25
CA MET A 209 -2.93 -7.99 -13.30
C MET A 209 -2.11 -8.68 -14.40
N GLN A 210 -0.92 -8.17 -14.72
CA GLN A 210 0.01 -8.80 -15.66
C GLN A 210 0.55 -10.16 -15.18
N THR A 211 0.41 -10.48 -13.89
CA THR A 211 0.80 -11.81 -13.37
C THR A 211 -0.33 -12.81 -13.34
N ILE A 212 -1.54 -12.42 -13.76
CA ILE A 212 -2.68 -13.34 -13.78
C ILE A 212 -2.39 -14.44 -14.78
N ASN A 213 -2.24 -15.65 -14.26
CA ASN A 213 -2.20 -16.87 -15.04
C ASN A 213 -3.50 -17.62 -14.77
N SER A 214 -4.28 -17.88 -15.81
CA SER A 214 -5.39 -18.83 -15.73
C SER A 214 -4.83 -20.24 -15.58
N THR A 215 -5.29 -20.98 -14.58
CA THR A 215 -5.00 -22.41 -14.50
C THR A 215 -5.90 -23.09 -15.54
N PRO A 216 -5.38 -23.80 -16.56
CA PRO A 216 -6.25 -24.53 -17.47
C PRO A 216 -7.02 -25.57 -16.67
N SER A 217 -8.36 -25.46 -16.68
CA SER A 217 -9.25 -26.48 -16.12
C SER A 217 -8.89 -27.82 -16.76
N VAL A 218 -8.41 -28.77 -15.95
CA VAL A 218 -8.11 -30.11 -16.42
C VAL A 218 -9.42 -30.69 -16.95
N ARG A 219 -9.55 -30.77 -18.28
CA ARG A 219 -10.63 -31.52 -18.93
C ARG A 219 -10.64 -32.91 -18.29
N SER A 220 -11.75 -33.25 -17.64
CA SER A 220 -12.05 -34.63 -17.26
C SER A 220 -11.96 -35.47 -18.53
N THR A 221 -10.90 -36.26 -18.67
CA THR A 221 -10.87 -37.36 -19.61
C THR A 221 -11.90 -38.36 -19.09
N THR A 222 -13.10 -38.33 -19.66
CA THR A 222 -14.04 -39.43 -19.57
C THR A 222 -13.34 -40.65 -20.17
N ALA A 223 -12.75 -41.48 -19.32
CA ALA A 223 -12.35 -42.83 -19.70
C ALA A 223 -13.63 -43.65 -19.81
N SER A 224 -14.16 -43.73 -21.03
CA SER A 224 -15.07 -44.80 -21.41
C SER A 224 -14.21 -45.99 -21.82
N ASN A 225 -14.30 -47.08 -21.07
CA ASN A 225 -14.23 -48.48 -21.54
C ASN A 225 -14.60 -49.41 -20.39
#